data_AF-A0A8J6MHV9-F1
#
_entry.id   AF-A0A8J6MHV9-F1
#
_cell.length_a   1.000
_cell.length_b   1.000
_cell.length_c   1.000
_cell.angle_alpha   90.00
_cell.angle_beta   90.00
_cell.angle_gamma   90.00
#
_symmetry.space_group_name_H-M   'P 1'
#
loop_
_entity.id
_entity.type
_entity.pdbx_description
1 polymer ?
#
loop_
_entity_poly.entity_id
_entity_poly.type
_entity_poly.pdbx_seq_one_letter_code
_entity_poly.pdbx_strand_id
1 'polypeptide(L)'
;ADMASLLPGIPEADLDILRRIAGGSPGRALQLAAGDGLAMARLAEEALGGVAGARAVAVAEQVAGREAGPMGIFFALLRTALAAGVRAAATGRPPTWLGTRPLGEWSEIWGRIGAHARTAEVLNLERKQAVLVALGWLRAPG
;
A
#
# COMPACT_ATOMS: atom_id res chain seq x y z
N ALA A 1 0.11 10.15 22.88
CA ALA A 1 -1.37 10.15 22.94
C ALA A 1 -1.84 8.76 22.52
N ASP A 2 -2.72 8.14 23.29
CA ASP A 2 -3.28 6.84 22.93
C ASP A 2 -4.22 6.99 21.74
N MET A 3 -4.01 6.19 20.70
CA MET A 3 -4.75 6.31 19.46
C MET A 3 -6.23 5.90 19.60
N ALA A 4 -6.54 4.98 20.52
CA ALA A 4 -7.93 4.60 20.81
C ALA A 4 -8.72 5.80 21.35
N SER A 5 -8.08 6.68 22.14
CA SER A 5 -8.68 7.92 22.64
C SER A 5 -8.92 8.96 21.53
N LEU A 6 -8.11 8.94 20.47
CA LEU A 6 -8.18 9.90 19.37
C LEU A 6 -9.18 9.48 18.26
N LEU A 7 -9.47 8.19 18.16
CA LEU A 7 -10.33 7.59 17.12
C LEU A 7 -11.37 6.67 17.76
N PRO A 8 -12.30 7.22 18.58
CA PRO A 8 -13.32 6.42 19.23
C PRO A 8 -14.22 5.74 18.20
N GLY A 9 -14.51 4.45 18.40
CA GLY A 9 -15.39 3.66 17.54
C GLY A 9 -14.70 2.96 16.36
N ILE A 10 -13.41 3.18 16.15
CA ILE A 10 -12.63 2.37 15.20
C ILE A 10 -12.29 1.03 15.84
N PRO A 11 -12.52 -0.12 15.16
CA PRO A 11 -12.14 -1.44 15.67
C PRO A 11 -10.64 -1.55 15.95
N GLU A 12 -10.24 -2.31 16.96
CA GLU A 12 -8.83 -2.46 17.34
C GLU A 12 -7.94 -2.96 16.17
N ALA A 13 -8.47 -3.84 15.33
CA ALA A 13 -7.77 -4.31 14.14
C ALA A 13 -7.46 -3.19 13.13
N ASP A 14 -8.34 -2.20 13.00
CA ASP A 14 -8.11 -1.02 12.16
C ASP A 14 -7.14 -0.04 12.83
N LEU A 15 -7.19 0.09 14.15
CA LEU A 15 -6.18 0.85 14.91
C LEU A 15 -4.79 0.26 14.72
N ASP A 16 -4.62 -1.06 14.73
CA ASP A 16 -3.31 -1.68 14.47
C ASP A 16 -2.78 -1.38 13.06
N ILE A 17 -3.67 -1.40 12.05
CA ILE A 17 -3.31 -0.98 10.70
C ILE A 17 -2.87 0.48 10.70
N LEU A 18 -3.65 1.38 11.31
CA LEU A 18 -3.36 2.82 11.39
C LEU A 18 -2.02 3.10 12.08
N ARG A 19 -1.73 2.48 13.23
CA ARG A 19 -0.45 2.60 13.95
C ARG A 19 0.71 2.29 13.02
N ARG A 20 0.59 1.19 12.26
CA ARG A 20 1.61 0.70 11.34
C ARG A 20 1.83 1.63 10.16
N ILE A 21 0.77 2.10 9.50
CA ILE A 21 0.88 2.96 8.30
C ILE A 21 1.12 4.44 8.62
N ALA A 22 0.83 4.86 9.85
CA ALA A 22 1.10 6.21 10.32
C ALA A 22 2.56 6.41 10.76
N GLY A 23 3.33 5.33 10.92
CA GLY A 23 4.76 5.41 11.27
C GLY A 23 5.01 6.14 12.59
N GLY A 24 4.08 6.03 13.54
CA GLY A 24 4.15 6.69 14.84
C GLY A 24 3.66 8.15 14.88
N SER A 25 3.18 8.72 13.76
CA SER A 25 2.59 10.07 13.73
C SER A 25 1.09 10.04 13.99
N PRO A 26 0.58 10.55 15.13
CA PRO A 26 -0.85 10.54 15.44
C PRO A 26 -1.67 11.37 14.45
N GLY A 27 -1.16 12.53 14.01
CA GLY A 27 -1.83 13.37 13.02
C GLY A 27 -1.99 12.66 11.66
N ARG A 28 -0.98 11.89 11.25
CA ARG A 28 -1.08 11.05 10.05
C ARG A 28 -2.12 9.94 10.21
N ALA A 29 -2.20 9.33 11.39
CA ALA A 29 -3.23 8.33 11.67
C ALA A 29 -4.65 8.90 11.55
N LEU A 30 -4.88 10.11 12.10
CA LEU A 30 -6.16 10.82 11.98
C LEU A 30 -6.51 11.11 10.52
N GLN A 31 -5.55 11.60 9.72
CA GLN A 31 -5.77 11.87 8.29
C GLN A 31 -6.12 10.60 7.50
N LEU A 32 -5.45 9.49 7.79
CA LEU A 32 -5.71 8.21 7.12
C LEU A 32 -7.05 7.59 7.55
N ALA A 33 -7.47 7.80 8.79
CA ALA A 33 -8.76 7.34 9.30
C ALA A 33 -9.96 8.16 8.78
N ALA A 34 -9.77 9.46 8.54
CA ALA A 34 -10.82 10.35 8.07
C ALA A 34 -11.18 10.17 6.57
N GLY A 35 -10.30 9.56 5.79
CA GLY A 35 -10.49 9.32 4.35
C GLY A 35 -10.33 7.85 3.96
N ASP A 36 -9.90 7.61 2.72
CA ASP A 36 -9.74 6.25 2.17
C ASP A 36 -8.48 5.51 2.69
N GLY A 37 -7.76 6.03 3.69
CA GLY A 37 -6.45 5.53 4.08
C GLY A 37 -6.46 4.05 4.52
N LEU A 38 -7.46 3.63 5.31
CA LEU A 38 -7.63 2.23 5.71
C LEU A 38 -7.93 1.32 4.50
N ALA A 39 -8.84 1.74 3.61
CA ALA A 39 -9.18 0.97 2.42
C ALA A 39 -7.97 0.82 1.48
N MET A 40 -7.21 1.91 1.28
CA MET A 40 -5.98 1.90 0.48
C MET A 40 -4.89 1.03 1.11
N ALA A 41 -4.76 1.03 2.44
CA ALA A 41 -3.81 0.17 3.14
C ALA A 41 -4.14 -1.32 2.93
N ARG A 42 -5.42 -1.69 2.97
CA ARG A 42 -5.87 -3.06 2.71
C ARG A 42 -5.60 -3.50 1.27
N LEU A 43 -5.89 -2.64 0.29
CA LEU A 43 -5.59 -2.92 -1.11
C LEU A 43 -4.08 -3.00 -1.37
N ALA A 44 -3.28 -2.19 -0.69
CA ALA A 44 -1.82 -2.23 -0.79
C ALA A 44 -1.24 -3.55 -0.25
N GLU A 45 -1.72 -4.04 0.90
CA GLU A 45 -1.33 -5.35 1.43
C GLU A 45 -1.74 -6.49 0.49
N GLU A 46 -2.96 -6.45 -0.02
CA GLU A 46 -3.45 -7.44 -0.96
C GLU A 46 -2.61 -7.46 -2.25
N ALA A 47 -2.25 -6.28 -2.76
CA ALA A 47 -1.42 -6.13 -3.95
C ALA A 47 -0.04 -6.80 -3.77
N LEU A 48 0.57 -6.71 -2.59
CA LEU A 48 1.84 -7.39 -2.28
C LEU A 48 1.71 -8.92 -2.33
N GLY A 49 0.51 -9.45 -2.11
CA GLY A 49 0.18 -10.87 -2.31
C GLY A 49 0.19 -11.33 -3.77
N GLY A 50 0.41 -10.43 -4.74
CA GLY A 50 0.55 -10.78 -6.16
C GLY A 50 -0.77 -10.96 -6.90
N VAL A 51 -1.73 -10.05 -6.70
CA VAL A 51 -3.03 -10.07 -7.40
C VAL A 51 -2.89 -10.10 -8.93
N ALA A 52 -3.76 -10.85 -9.60
CA ALA A 52 -3.73 -11.04 -11.05
C ALA A 52 -5.14 -11.12 -11.67
N GLY A 53 -5.20 -11.12 -13.00
CA GLY A 53 -6.43 -11.30 -13.77
C GLY A 53 -7.52 -10.29 -13.41
N ALA A 54 -8.76 -10.77 -13.30
CA ALA A 54 -9.92 -9.96 -12.94
C ALA A 54 -9.75 -9.24 -11.59
N ARG A 55 -9.04 -9.85 -10.63
CA ARG A 55 -8.84 -9.22 -9.32
C ARG A 55 -7.94 -7.99 -9.41
N ALA A 56 -6.88 -8.05 -10.21
CA ALA A 56 -6.00 -6.90 -10.44
C ALA A 56 -6.76 -5.72 -11.09
N VAL A 57 -7.67 -6.01 -12.03
CA VAL A 57 -8.56 -5.00 -12.62
C VAL A 57 -9.46 -4.37 -11.56
N ALA A 58 -10.08 -5.19 -10.70
CA ALA A 58 -10.94 -4.70 -9.63
C ALA A 58 -10.17 -3.85 -8.60
N VAL A 59 -8.93 -4.21 -8.24
CA VAL A 59 -8.08 -3.35 -7.37
C VAL A 59 -7.83 -2.01 -8.05
N ALA A 60 -7.45 -2.02 -9.33
CA ALA A 60 -7.16 -0.80 -10.07
C ALA A 60 -8.39 0.12 -10.19
N GLU A 61 -9.58 -0.44 -10.43
CA GLU A 61 -10.84 0.32 -10.46
C GLU A 61 -11.18 0.92 -9.10
N GLN A 62 -11.03 0.15 -8.02
CA GLN A 62 -11.26 0.63 -6.66
C GLN A 62 -10.32 1.78 -6.29
N VAL A 63 -9.06 1.74 -6.73
CA VAL A 63 -8.12 2.85 -6.50
C VAL A 63 -8.44 4.05 -7.40
N ALA A 64 -8.81 3.82 -8.66
CA ALA A 64 -9.03 4.88 -9.65
C ALA A 64 -10.37 5.62 -9.51
N GLY A 65 -11.41 4.91 -9.04
CA GLY A 65 -12.79 5.37 -8.97
C GLY A 65 -13.19 6.10 -7.68
N ARG A 66 -12.27 6.25 -6.73
CA ARG A 66 -12.44 7.11 -5.55
C ARG A 66 -12.16 8.58 -5.93
N GLU A 67 -12.46 9.52 -5.03
CA GLU A 67 -12.26 10.97 -5.24
C GLU A 67 -10.79 11.32 -5.60
N ALA A 68 -10.43 12.58 -5.85
CA ALA A 68 -9.03 12.91 -6.22
C ALA A 68 -8.02 12.62 -5.08
N GLY A 69 -6.88 11.96 -5.37
CA GLY A 69 -5.81 11.63 -4.40
C GLY A 69 -5.53 10.16 -3.98
N PRO A 70 -6.48 9.21 -4.01
CA PRO A 70 -6.34 7.81 -3.57
C PRO A 70 -5.23 7.02 -4.27
N MET A 71 -4.92 7.30 -5.53
CA MET A 71 -3.79 6.64 -6.22
C MET A 71 -2.44 6.98 -5.56
N GLY A 72 -2.21 8.26 -5.22
CA GLY A 72 -0.99 8.67 -4.53
C GLY A 72 -0.89 8.06 -3.13
N ILE A 73 -2.01 8.04 -2.40
CA ILE A 73 -2.12 7.40 -1.08
C ILE A 73 -1.84 5.89 -1.20
N PHE A 74 -2.44 5.21 -2.18
CA PHE A 74 -2.22 3.80 -2.46
C PHE A 74 -0.74 3.51 -2.71
N PHE A 75 -0.07 4.24 -3.61
CA PHE A 75 1.36 4.03 -3.87
C PHE A 75 2.25 4.30 -2.65
N ALA A 76 1.94 5.33 -1.87
CA ALA A 76 2.65 5.62 -0.63
C ALA A 76 2.49 4.50 0.40
N LEU A 77 1.27 3.98 0.57
CA LEU A 77 0.97 2.88 1.48
C LEU A 77 1.56 1.55 1.01
N LEU A 78 1.53 1.26 -0.30
CA LEU A 78 2.18 0.10 -0.90
C LEU A 78 3.68 0.09 -0.64
N ARG A 79 4.35 1.22 -0.84
CA ARG A 79 5.77 1.38 -0.50
C ARG A 79 6.04 1.23 0.98
N THR A 80 5.14 1.72 1.84
CA THR A 80 5.24 1.60 3.29
C THR A 80 5.11 0.14 3.74
N ALA A 81 4.12 -0.57 3.21
CA ALA A 81 3.85 -1.98 3.48
C ALA A 81 5.01 -2.88 3.03
N LEU A 82 5.55 -2.65 1.82
CA LEU A 82 6.71 -3.38 1.32
C LEU A 82 7.92 -3.19 2.25
N ALA A 83 8.25 -1.95 2.60
CA ALA A 83 9.37 -1.67 3.49
C ALA A 83 9.16 -2.26 4.90
N ALA A 84 7.92 -2.29 5.39
CA ALA A 84 7.59 -2.93 6.65
C ALA A 84 7.78 -4.45 6.59
N GLY A 85 7.35 -5.12 5.51
CA GLY A 85 7.56 -6.55 5.30
C GLY A 85 9.04 -6.93 5.26
N VAL A 86 9.87 -6.14 4.57
CA VAL A 86 11.34 -6.33 4.53
C VAL A 86 11.95 -6.17 5.94
N ARG A 87 11.54 -5.16 6.72
CA ARG A 87 11.99 -5.01 8.11
C ARG A 87 11.53 -6.16 9.02
N ALA A 88 10.32 -6.66 8.80
CA ALA A 88 9.77 -7.77 9.60
C ALA A 88 10.60 -9.06 9.43
N ALA A 89 11.18 -9.28 8.24
CA ALA A 89 12.11 -10.38 7.99
C ALA A 89 13.34 -10.35 8.91
N ALA A 90 13.91 -9.18 9.17
CA ALA A 90 15.03 -9.02 10.10
C ALA A 90 14.67 -9.36 11.56
N THR A 91 13.36 -9.37 11.89
CA THR A 91 12.84 -9.72 13.21
C THR A 91 12.26 -11.15 13.28
N GLY A 92 12.49 -11.97 12.25
CA GLY A 92 12.08 -13.38 12.22
C GLY A 92 10.60 -13.64 11.95
N ARG A 93 9.82 -12.62 11.54
CA ARG A 93 8.39 -12.75 11.21
C ARG A 93 8.07 -12.16 9.83
N PRO A 94 8.69 -12.65 8.75
CA PRO A 94 8.42 -12.14 7.40
C PRO A 94 6.98 -12.46 6.97
N PRO A 95 6.31 -11.56 6.22
CA PRO A 95 5.06 -11.89 5.57
C PRO A 95 5.28 -12.93 4.46
N THR A 96 4.26 -13.74 4.18
CA THR A 96 4.34 -14.87 3.24
C THR A 96 4.78 -14.44 1.83
N TRP A 97 4.28 -13.31 1.34
CA TRP A 97 4.61 -12.79 0.02
C TRP A 97 6.10 -12.45 -0.14
N LEU A 98 6.82 -12.17 0.95
CA LEU A 98 8.21 -11.75 0.88
C LEU A 98 9.11 -12.87 0.33
N GLY A 99 8.78 -14.13 0.62
CA GLY A 99 9.51 -15.30 0.14
C GLY A 99 9.32 -15.61 -1.34
N THR A 100 8.48 -14.88 -2.06
CA THR A 100 8.21 -15.13 -3.50
C THR A 100 9.35 -14.69 -4.42
N ARG A 101 10.31 -13.90 -3.93
CA ARG A 101 11.51 -13.45 -4.66
C ARG A 101 12.61 -12.95 -3.71
N PRO A 102 13.86 -12.80 -4.18
CA PRO A 102 14.95 -12.20 -3.41
C PRO A 102 14.66 -10.79 -2.88
N LEU A 103 15.23 -10.44 -1.72
CA LEU A 103 15.07 -9.11 -1.11
C LEU A 103 15.60 -7.97 -1.99
N GLY A 104 16.63 -8.23 -2.80
CA GLY A 104 17.16 -7.26 -3.77
C GLY A 104 16.10 -6.82 -4.78
N GLU A 105 15.35 -7.77 -5.33
CA GLU A 105 14.26 -7.48 -6.26
C GLU A 105 13.13 -6.67 -5.60
N TRP A 106 12.81 -6.94 -4.33
CA TRP A 106 11.85 -6.12 -3.59
C TRP A 106 12.31 -4.68 -3.43
N SER A 107 13.61 -4.44 -3.22
CA SER A 107 14.18 -3.09 -3.16
C SER A 107 14.04 -2.34 -4.49
N GLU A 108 14.31 -3.03 -5.61
CA GLU A 108 14.15 -2.47 -6.95
C GLU A 108 12.68 -2.12 -7.25
N ILE A 109 11.76 -3.03 -6.94
CA ILE A 109 10.33 -2.82 -7.09
C ILE A 109 9.85 -1.64 -6.26
N TRP A 110 10.30 -1.54 -5.01
CA TRP A 110 9.98 -0.40 -4.15
C TRP A 110 10.37 0.90 -4.85
N GLY A 111 11.61 1.00 -5.33
CA GLY A 111 12.12 2.17 -6.08
C GLY A 111 11.28 2.48 -7.32
N ARG A 112 10.99 1.46 -8.12
CA ARG A 112 10.20 1.55 -9.35
C ARG A 112 8.79 2.07 -9.11
N ILE A 113 8.09 1.58 -8.07
CA ILE A 113 6.76 2.08 -7.67
C ILE A 113 6.80 3.58 -7.37
N GLY A 114 7.84 4.04 -6.66
CA GLY A 114 7.94 5.46 -6.30
C GLY A 114 8.21 6.37 -7.50
N ALA A 115 9.07 5.94 -8.41
CA ALA A 115 9.32 6.66 -9.66
C ALA A 115 8.03 6.73 -10.50
N HIS A 116 7.35 5.61 -10.66
CA HIS A 116 6.10 5.51 -11.41
C HIS A 116 4.98 6.37 -10.85
N ALA A 117 4.79 6.40 -9.53
CA ALA A 117 3.80 7.26 -8.90
C ALA A 117 4.03 8.75 -9.21
N ARG A 118 5.29 9.22 -9.13
CA ARG A 118 5.65 10.59 -9.47
C ARG A 118 5.46 10.88 -10.96
N THR A 119 5.86 9.96 -11.84
CA THR A 119 5.65 10.10 -13.28
C THR A 119 4.17 10.15 -13.64
N ALA A 120 3.35 9.30 -13.00
CA ALA A 120 1.91 9.26 -13.21
C ALA A 120 1.24 10.59 -12.81
N GLU A 121 1.69 11.19 -11.71
CA GLU A 121 1.23 12.50 -11.27
C GLU A 121 1.67 13.63 -12.22
N VAL A 122 2.96 13.71 -12.55
CA VAL A 122 3.53 14.77 -13.41
C VAL A 122 2.96 14.73 -14.83
N LEU A 123 2.76 13.54 -15.38
CA LEU A 123 2.25 13.35 -16.74
C LEU A 123 0.73 13.18 -16.79
N ASN A 124 0.03 13.30 -15.65
CA ASN A 124 -1.40 13.07 -15.51
C ASN A 124 -1.86 11.77 -16.19
N LEU A 125 -1.13 10.68 -15.94
CA LEU A 125 -1.44 9.38 -16.52
C LEU A 125 -2.77 8.85 -16.02
N GLU A 126 -3.40 8.01 -16.85
CA GLU A 126 -4.64 7.34 -16.48
C GLU A 126 -4.41 6.45 -15.24
N ARG A 127 -5.23 6.68 -14.20
CA ARG A 127 -5.01 6.14 -12.85
C ARG A 127 -5.12 4.62 -12.80
N LYS A 128 -6.13 4.04 -13.45
CA LYS A 128 -6.35 2.58 -13.47
C LYS A 128 -5.14 1.90 -14.11
N GLN A 129 -4.63 2.43 -15.21
CA GLN A 129 -3.48 1.88 -15.91
C GLN A 129 -2.19 2.07 -15.12
N ALA A 130 -2.01 3.20 -14.43
CA ALA A 130 -0.88 3.38 -13.54
C ALA A 130 -0.86 2.32 -12.43
N VAL A 131 -2.02 1.99 -11.83
CA VAL A 131 -2.13 0.93 -10.82
C VAL A 131 -1.87 -0.45 -11.43
N LEU A 132 -2.47 -0.79 -12.57
CA LEU A 132 -2.27 -2.08 -13.23
C LEU A 132 -0.80 -2.37 -13.55
N VAL A 133 -0.08 -1.37 -14.04
CA VAL A 133 1.37 -1.47 -14.32
C VAL A 133 2.14 -1.85 -13.05
N ALA A 134 1.85 -1.19 -11.92
CA ALA A 134 2.52 -1.49 -10.66
C ALA A 134 2.15 -2.88 -10.10
N LEU A 135 0.88 -3.29 -10.20
CA LEU A 135 0.45 -4.64 -9.82
C LEU A 135 1.18 -5.71 -10.63
N GLY A 136 1.45 -5.45 -11.92
CA GLY A 136 2.24 -6.33 -12.77
C GLY A 136 3.64 -6.63 -12.21
N TRP A 137 4.30 -5.65 -11.58
CA TRP A 137 5.63 -5.84 -10.98
C TRP A 137 5.60 -6.67 -9.69
N LEU A 138 4.47 -6.68 -8.99
CA LEU A 138 4.29 -7.42 -7.74
C LEU A 138 4.00 -8.90 -7.96
N ARG A 139 3.78 -9.33 -9.21
CA ARG A 139 3.61 -10.75 -9.52
C ARG A 139 4.95 -11.47 -9.39
N ALA A 140 4.93 -12.68 -8.82
CA ALA A 140 6.11 -13.53 -8.84
C ALA A 140 6.49 -13.81 -10.31
N PRO A 141 7.78 -13.83 -10.65
CA PRO A 141 8.20 -14.37 -11.94
C PRO A 141 7.66 -15.80 -12.06
N GLY A 142 7.01 -16.09 -13.19
CA GLY A 142 6.48 -17.42 -13.50
C GLY A 142 7.58 -18.41 -13.81
#